data_AF-A0A7C2HK16-F1
#
_entry.id   AF-A0A7C2HK16-F1
#
_cell.length_a   1.000
_cell.length_b   1.000
_cell.length_c   1.000
_cell.angle_alpha   90.00
_cell.angle_beta   90.00
_cell.angle_gamma   90.00
#
_symmetry.space_group_name_H-M   'P 1'
#
loop_
_entity.id
_entity.type
_entity.pdbx_description
1 polymer ?
#
loop_
_entity_poly.entity_id
_entity_poly.type
_entity_poly.pdbx_seq_one_letter_code
_entity_poly.pdbx_strand_id
1 'polypeptide(L)'
;MPAGRAPGTPRRRSGARPPPAGSPPARGARRAGSPRPSPGSASVSRPDRARHRDEPPPTFHAGRSEPSGAFRFPDGFLWGTATSAYQVEGFNTHADWWEWEQQPGRIAAGGRSGAACNWWQAAEADFDRMAALGQNAHRLSVEWSRIEPEPGRWDEAALARYRTMVSGLRARGITPMVTLHHFTFP
;
A
#
# COMPACT_ATOMS: atom_id res chain seq x y z
N MET A 1 10.90 -69.79 -16.03
CA MET A 1 11.21 -70.51 -14.78
C MET A 1 12.35 -69.78 -14.09
N PRO A 2 12.31 -69.38 -12.80
CA PRO A 2 11.28 -69.58 -11.78
C PRO A 2 10.72 -68.28 -11.13
N ALA A 3 9.61 -68.48 -10.39
CA ALA A 3 9.07 -67.82 -9.18
C ALA A 3 9.62 -66.43 -8.76
N GLY A 4 8.83 -65.42 -8.40
CA GLY A 4 7.54 -65.45 -7.68
C GLY A 4 7.73 -64.82 -6.29
N ARG A 5 7.39 -63.53 -6.13
CA ARG A 5 7.21 -62.91 -4.80
C ARG A 5 6.20 -61.77 -4.88
N ALA A 6 5.04 -61.97 -4.26
CA ALA A 6 3.98 -60.97 -4.14
C ALA A 6 4.33 -59.88 -3.11
N PRO A 7 3.92 -58.62 -3.30
CA PRO A 7 4.04 -57.59 -2.28
C PRO A 7 2.91 -57.72 -1.24
N GLY A 8 3.30 -57.63 0.04
CA GLY A 8 2.42 -57.75 1.19
C GLY A 8 1.44 -56.57 1.34
N THR A 9 0.24 -56.91 1.81
CA THR A 9 -0.88 -56.03 2.13
C THR A 9 -0.52 -55.04 3.25
N PRO A 10 -0.84 -53.73 3.13
CA PRO A 10 -0.65 -52.80 4.24
C PRO A 10 -1.72 -53.00 5.32
N ARG A 11 -1.27 -53.21 6.56
CA ARG A 11 -2.12 -53.30 7.76
C ARG A 11 -2.86 -51.98 8.00
N ARG A 12 -4.19 -52.08 8.06
CA ARG A 12 -5.15 -51.06 8.47
C ARG A 12 -4.86 -50.63 9.92
N ARG A 13 -4.39 -49.40 10.14
CA ARG A 13 -4.35 -48.82 11.50
C ARG A 13 -5.76 -48.37 11.89
N SER A 14 -6.26 -48.98 12.95
CA SER A 14 -7.48 -48.65 13.66
C SER A 14 -7.42 -47.24 14.24
N GLY A 15 -8.57 -46.57 14.26
CA GLY A 15 -8.72 -45.15 14.52
C GLY A 15 -8.37 -44.70 15.93
N ALA A 16 -7.93 -43.44 16.00
CA ALA A 16 -8.02 -42.61 17.19
C ALA A 16 -9.08 -41.53 16.92
N ARG A 17 -10.13 -41.54 17.72
CA ARG A 17 -11.27 -40.62 17.66
C ARG A 17 -10.84 -39.29 18.33
N PRO A 18 -11.03 -38.12 17.70
CA PRO A 18 -10.74 -36.85 18.35
C PRO A 18 -11.74 -36.58 19.49
N PRO A 19 -11.31 -35.93 20.59
CA PRO A 19 -12.21 -35.57 21.69
C PRO A 19 -13.24 -34.52 21.25
N PRO A 20 -14.45 -34.50 21.85
CA PRO A 20 -15.49 -33.55 21.49
C PRO A 20 -15.09 -32.11 21.85
N ALA A 21 -15.47 -31.17 20.99
CA ALA A 21 -15.31 -29.74 21.19
C ALA A 21 -16.01 -29.28 22.48
N GLY A 22 -15.25 -28.63 23.37
CA GLY A 22 -15.79 -27.97 24.55
C GLY A 22 -16.70 -26.80 24.15
N SER A 23 -17.87 -26.74 24.77
CA SER A 23 -18.83 -25.64 24.61
C SER A 23 -18.22 -24.28 24.98
N PRO A 24 -18.52 -23.20 24.25
CA PRO A 24 -18.07 -21.86 24.63
C PRO A 24 -18.78 -21.39 25.92
N PRO A 25 -18.08 -20.71 26.85
CA PRO A 25 -18.74 -20.13 28.01
C PRO A 25 -19.70 -19.01 27.60
N ALA A 26 -20.82 -18.94 28.32
CA ALA A 26 -21.94 -18.05 28.09
C ALA A 26 -21.56 -16.56 28.09
N ARG A 27 -22.24 -15.80 27.23
CA ARG A 27 -22.18 -14.34 27.13
C ARG A 27 -22.46 -13.71 28.51
N GLY A 28 -21.43 -13.12 29.12
CA GLY A 28 -21.58 -12.24 30.27
C GLY A 28 -22.45 -11.03 29.92
N ALA A 29 -23.49 -10.81 30.71
CA ALA A 29 -24.44 -9.73 30.59
C ALA A 29 -23.74 -8.36 30.61
N ARG A 30 -24.04 -7.52 29.60
CA ARG A 30 -23.68 -6.10 29.60
C ARG A 30 -24.42 -5.42 30.75
N ARG A 31 -23.69 -4.94 31.76
CA ARG A 31 -24.23 -3.97 32.71
C ARG A 31 -24.53 -2.66 31.96
N ALA A 32 -25.78 -2.22 32.04
CA ALA A 32 -26.21 -0.92 31.58
C ALA A 32 -25.48 0.17 32.39
N GLY A 33 -24.58 0.89 31.74
CA GLY A 33 -24.00 2.12 32.27
C GLY A 33 -25.00 3.27 32.09
N SER A 34 -25.19 4.04 33.16
CA SER A 34 -26.10 5.18 33.27
C SER A 34 -25.97 6.19 32.11
N PRO A 35 -27.06 6.85 31.70
CA PRO A 35 -27.02 7.83 30.61
C PRO A 35 -26.17 9.05 31.00
N ARG A 36 -25.26 9.43 30.10
CA ARG A 36 -24.51 10.70 30.19
C ARG A 36 -25.48 11.89 30.10
N PRO A 37 -25.28 12.96 30.88
CA PRO A 37 -26.07 14.17 30.74
C PRO A 37 -25.83 14.85 29.39
N SER A 38 -26.91 15.34 28.78
CA SER A 38 -26.89 16.10 27.53
C SER A 38 -26.19 17.45 27.74
N PRO A 39 -25.34 17.94 26.81
CA PRO A 39 -24.82 19.29 26.90
C PRO A 39 -25.96 20.29 26.65
N GLY A 40 -26.11 21.24 27.57
CA GLY A 40 -27.13 22.29 27.51
C GLY A 40 -27.02 23.16 26.26
N SER A 41 -28.17 23.59 25.77
CA SER A 41 -28.30 24.55 24.68
C SER A 41 -27.77 25.92 25.10
N ALA A 42 -26.51 26.22 24.80
CA ALA A 42 -26.04 27.59 24.75
C ALA A 42 -26.57 28.23 23.45
N SER A 43 -27.48 29.17 23.58
CA SER A 43 -27.91 30.03 22.48
C SER A 43 -26.75 30.96 22.10
N VAL A 44 -26.03 30.61 21.04
CA VAL A 44 -25.06 31.51 20.42
C VAL A 44 -25.84 32.52 19.60
N SER A 45 -25.98 33.73 20.12
CA SER A 45 -26.47 34.88 19.37
C SER A 45 -25.56 35.11 18.16
N ARG A 46 -26.11 35.02 16.96
CA ARG A 46 -25.38 35.28 15.70
C ARG A 46 -25.02 36.78 15.67
N PRO A 47 -23.75 37.16 15.45
CA PRO A 47 -23.44 38.55 15.23
C PRO A 47 -24.02 39.03 13.90
N ASP A 48 -24.45 40.28 13.92
CA ASP A 48 -25.15 41.01 12.87
C ASP A 48 -24.33 41.05 11.57
N ARG A 49 -24.92 40.57 10.45
CA ARG A 49 -24.22 40.30 9.19
C ARG A 49 -24.18 41.52 8.25
N ALA A 50 -24.24 42.73 8.79
CA ALA A 50 -24.35 43.94 7.99
C ALA A 50 -23.56 45.08 8.62
N ARG A 51 -22.25 45.15 8.32
CA ARG A 51 -21.38 46.35 8.28
C ARG A 51 -19.93 45.87 8.14
N HIS A 52 -19.42 45.80 6.91
CA HIS A 52 -17.98 45.83 6.52
C HIS A 52 -17.90 45.37 5.06
N ARG A 53 -18.40 46.18 4.11
CA ARG A 53 -18.34 45.84 2.69
C ARG A 53 -17.56 46.82 1.81
N ASP A 54 -16.88 47.82 2.37
CA ASP A 54 -16.17 48.84 1.59
C ASP A 54 -14.74 49.13 2.05
N GLU A 55 -14.06 48.20 2.72
CA GLU A 55 -12.60 48.32 2.91
C GLU A 55 -11.88 47.54 1.79
N PRO A 56 -11.06 48.18 0.94
CA PRO A 56 -10.24 47.45 -0.01
C PRO A 56 -9.29 46.52 0.77
N PRO A 57 -9.02 45.30 0.25
CA PRO A 57 -8.10 44.39 0.91
C PRO A 57 -6.74 45.06 1.10
N PRO A 58 -6.03 44.80 2.21
CA PRO A 58 -4.70 45.34 2.41
C PRO A 58 -3.84 44.95 1.22
N THR A 59 -3.32 45.94 0.50
CA THR A 59 -2.31 45.74 -0.52
C THR A 59 -1.05 45.22 0.16
N PHE A 60 -0.81 43.92 0.04
CA PHE A 60 0.49 43.35 0.33
C PHE A 60 1.49 43.94 -0.67
N HIS A 61 2.21 44.98 -0.27
CA HIS A 61 3.49 45.28 -0.89
C HIS A 61 4.40 44.11 -0.53
N ALA A 62 4.45 43.11 -1.40
CA ALA A 62 5.55 42.17 -1.44
C ALA A 62 6.81 43.01 -1.68
N GLY A 63 7.43 43.48 -0.59
CA GLY A 63 8.83 43.85 -0.62
C GLY A 63 9.52 42.64 -1.22
N ARG A 64 9.96 42.75 -2.47
CA ARG A 64 10.80 41.73 -3.08
C ARG A 64 12.09 41.79 -2.29
N SER A 65 12.17 41.00 -1.23
CA SER A 65 13.46 40.55 -0.74
C SER A 65 14.09 39.83 -1.92
N GLU A 66 15.12 40.42 -2.51
CA GLU A 66 16.01 39.74 -3.44
C GLU A 66 16.33 38.36 -2.85
N PRO A 67 16.22 37.26 -3.62
CA PRO A 67 16.49 35.93 -3.10
C PRO A 67 17.93 35.89 -2.61
N SER A 68 18.09 35.91 -1.29
CA SER A 68 19.38 35.86 -0.64
C SER A 68 19.98 34.46 -0.83
N GLY A 69 20.87 34.33 -1.82
CA GLY A 69 21.68 33.15 -2.07
C GLY A 69 20.94 32.01 -2.77
N ALA A 70 21.49 31.54 -3.89
CA ALA A 70 21.06 30.29 -4.49
C ALA A 70 21.39 29.13 -3.52
N PHE A 71 20.38 28.33 -3.16
CA PHE A 71 20.61 27.08 -2.44
C PHE A 71 21.36 26.10 -3.35
N ARG A 72 22.64 25.84 -3.05
CA ARG A 72 23.43 24.85 -3.77
C ARG A 72 23.43 23.53 -2.99
N PHE A 73 23.05 22.46 -3.66
CA PHE A 73 23.12 21.10 -3.12
C PHE A 73 24.52 20.50 -3.36
N PRO A 74 24.95 19.53 -2.54
CA PRO A 74 26.20 18.80 -2.77
C PRO A 74 26.25 18.19 -4.17
N ASP A 75 27.45 18.08 -4.73
CA ASP A 75 27.64 17.38 -5.99
C ASP A 75 27.23 15.90 -5.82
N GLY A 76 26.52 15.35 -6.81
CA GLY A 76 25.98 13.98 -6.74
C GLY A 76 24.74 13.83 -5.86
N PHE A 77 24.10 14.91 -5.39
CA PHE A 77 22.84 14.83 -4.66
C PHE A 77 21.75 14.09 -5.47
N LEU A 78 21.07 13.14 -4.82
CA LEU A 78 20.02 12.35 -5.46
C LEU A 78 18.68 13.09 -5.43
N TRP A 79 18.19 13.42 -6.62
CA TRP A 79 16.87 13.99 -6.87
C TRP A 79 15.99 12.94 -7.52
N GLY A 80 14.92 12.58 -6.84
CA GLY A 80 14.10 11.48 -7.26
C GLY A 80 12.67 11.54 -6.74
N THR A 81 11.89 10.60 -7.23
CA THR A 81 10.52 10.32 -6.80
C THR A 81 10.43 8.95 -6.14
N ALA A 82 9.28 8.65 -5.54
CA ALA A 82 9.04 7.37 -4.90
C ALA A 82 7.65 6.82 -5.21
N THR A 83 7.54 5.51 -5.32
CA THR A 83 6.29 4.76 -5.47
C THR A 83 6.24 3.59 -4.49
N SER A 84 5.07 2.96 -4.38
CA SER A 84 4.92 1.63 -3.78
C SER A 84 4.22 0.70 -4.75
N ALA A 85 4.65 -0.56 -4.77
CA ALA A 85 4.15 -1.60 -5.65
C ALA A 85 2.62 -1.68 -5.63
N TYR A 86 2.03 -1.80 -4.43
CA TYR A 86 0.59 -1.90 -4.28
C TYR A 86 -0.18 -0.69 -4.84
N GLN A 87 0.37 0.52 -4.67
CA GLN A 87 -0.30 1.75 -5.11
C GLN A 87 -0.25 1.99 -6.61
N VAL A 88 0.74 1.45 -7.35
CA VAL A 88 0.92 1.79 -8.77
C VAL A 88 0.81 0.61 -9.72
N GLU A 89 1.17 -0.61 -9.30
CA GLU A 89 1.29 -1.76 -10.21
C GLU A 89 -0.05 -2.32 -10.68
N GLY A 90 -1.00 -2.46 -9.75
CA GLY A 90 -2.36 -2.96 -9.99
C GLY A 90 -2.46 -4.48 -10.13
N PHE A 91 -3.59 -5.08 -9.72
CA PHE A 91 -3.84 -6.53 -9.72
C PHE A 91 -2.90 -7.31 -8.78
N ASN A 92 -2.70 -6.78 -7.57
CA ASN A 92 -1.97 -7.45 -6.48
C ASN A 92 -2.91 -8.39 -5.69
N THR A 93 -3.51 -9.36 -6.37
CA THR A 93 -4.66 -10.14 -5.83
C THR A 93 -4.33 -11.05 -4.65
N HIS A 94 -3.05 -11.29 -4.40
CA HIS A 94 -2.55 -12.12 -3.31
C HIS A 94 -2.19 -11.29 -2.06
N ALA A 95 -2.32 -9.97 -2.09
CA ALA A 95 -1.99 -9.14 -0.93
C ALA A 95 -3.16 -9.04 0.07
N ASP A 96 -2.84 -8.94 1.36
CA ASP A 96 -3.79 -8.64 2.44
C ASP A 96 -4.60 -7.35 2.19
N TRP A 97 -3.95 -6.31 1.65
CA TRP A 97 -4.60 -5.06 1.25
C TRP A 97 -5.63 -5.25 0.13
N TRP A 98 -5.42 -6.23 -0.77
CA TRP A 98 -6.39 -6.55 -1.81
C TRP A 98 -7.66 -7.15 -1.23
N GLU A 99 -7.55 -8.05 -0.26
CA GLU A 99 -8.71 -8.57 0.46
C GLU A 99 -9.39 -7.45 1.26
N TRP A 100 -8.60 -6.63 1.95
CA TRP A 100 -9.11 -5.55 2.79
C TRP A 100 -9.94 -4.53 2.01
N GLU A 101 -9.48 -4.11 0.82
CA GLU A 101 -10.20 -3.13 0.00
C GLU A 101 -11.51 -3.67 -0.59
N GLN A 102 -11.70 -5.00 -0.66
CA GLN A 102 -12.98 -5.57 -1.09
C GLN A 102 -14.09 -5.43 -0.03
N GLN A 103 -13.73 -5.20 1.24
CA GLN A 103 -14.69 -5.11 2.34
C GLN A 103 -15.40 -3.75 2.35
N PRO A 104 -16.76 -3.71 2.46
CA PRO A 104 -17.50 -2.47 2.50
C PRO A 104 -17.04 -1.52 3.61
N GLY A 105 -16.85 -0.24 3.28
CA GLY A 105 -16.53 0.81 4.25
C GLY A 105 -15.07 0.86 4.72
N ARG A 106 -14.17 0.01 4.20
CA ARG A 106 -12.72 0.10 4.51
C ARG A 106 -12.01 1.24 3.80
N ILE A 107 -12.38 1.48 2.54
CA ILE A 107 -11.79 2.51 1.69
C ILE A 107 -12.80 3.61 1.44
N ALA A 108 -12.35 4.87 1.51
CA ALA A 108 -13.18 6.03 1.21
C ALA A 108 -13.80 5.89 -0.20
N ALA A 109 -15.08 6.18 -0.31
CA ALA A 109 -15.87 6.02 -1.54
C ALA A 109 -15.84 4.61 -2.17
N GLY A 110 -15.40 3.56 -1.44
CA GLY A 110 -15.34 2.20 -1.95
C GLY A 110 -14.28 1.98 -3.04
N GLY A 111 -13.24 2.82 -3.07
CA GLY A 111 -12.14 2.68 -4.01
C GLY A 111 -11.44 1.32 -3.91
N ARG A 112 -10.93 0.84 -5.06
CA ARG A 112 -10.19 -0.41 -5.19
C ARG A 112 -8.95 -0.16 -6.04
N SER A 113 -7.86 -0.85 -5.74
CA SER A 113 -6.61 -0.75 -6.48
C SER A 113 -6.83 -1.09 -7.96
N GLY A 114 -7.48 -2.22 -8.28
CA GLY A 114 -7.75 -2.63 -9.66
C GLY A 114 -6.47 -2.60 -10.49
N ALA A 115 -6.47 -1.93 -11.64
CA ALA A 115 -5.27 -1.73 -12.44
C ALA A 115 -4.28 -0.68 -11.87
N ALA A 116 -4.67 0.08 -10.84
CA ALA A 116 -3.91 1.18 -10.27
C ALA A 116 -3.42 2.16 -11.36
N CYS A 117 -2.10 2.39 -11.45
CA CYS A 117 -1.48 3.18 -12.53
C CYS A 117 -0.98 2.30 -13.69
N ASN A 118 -1.30 1.01 -13.69
CA ASN A 118 -0.87 -0.01 -14.65
C ASN A 118 0.67 -0.11 -14.78
N TRP A 119 1.41 0.18 -13.71
CA TRP A 119 2.87 0.14 -13.74
C TRP A 119 3.43 -1.25 -14.00
N TRP A 120 2.72 -2.30 -13.58
CA TRP A 120 3.16 -3.67 -13.85
C TRP A 120 3.41 -3.89 -15.35
N GLN A 121 2.54 -3.34 -16.20
CA GLN A 121 2.64 -3.49 -17.65
C GLN A 121 3.42 -2.36 -18.34
N ALA A 122 3.41 -1.13 -17.78
CA ALA A 122 3.81 0.07 -18.53
C ALA A 122 4.72 1.06 -17.77
N ALA A 123 5.42 0.63 -16.71
CA ALA A 123 6.30 1.50 -15.92
C ALA A 123 7.39 2.23 -16.75
N GLU A 124 7.84 1.64 -17.87
CA GLU A 124 8.88 2.19 -18.73
C GLU A 124 8.58 3.60 -19.24
N ALA A 125 7.31 3.90 -19.54
CA ALA A 125 6.89 5.23 -19.98
C ALA A 125 7.10 6.28 -18.89
N ASP A 126 6.93 5.91 -17.61
CA ASP A 126 7.17 6.80 -16.50
C ASP A 126 8.67 6.93 -16.19
N PHE A 127 9.48 5.90 -16.46
CA PHE A 127 10.94 6.02 -16.40
C PHE A 127 11.47 7.02 -17.44
N ASP A 128 10.91 7.03 -18.65
CA ASP A 128 11.23 8.03 -19.66
C ASP A 128 10.89 9.45 -19.19
N ARG A 129 9.74 9.62 -18.53
CA ARG A 129 9.34 10.91 -17.94
C ARG A 129 10.26 11.34 -16.80
N MET A 130 10.68 10.41 -15.93
CA MET A 130 11.62 10.70 -14.85
C MET A 130 12.95 11.23 -15.40
N ALA A 131 13.48 10.59 -16.44
CA ALA A 131 14.70 11.03 -17.12
C ALA A 131 14.52 12.42 -17.77
N ALA A 132 13.39 12.65 -18.46
CA ALA A 132 13.08 13.94 -19.06
C ALA A 132 12.94 15.08 -18.04
N LEU A 133 12.51 14.76 -16.81
CA LEU A 133 12.43 15.72 -15.69
C LEU A 133 13.77 15.92 -14.97
N GLY A 134 14.84 15.25 -15.39
CA GLY A 134 16.16 15.37 -14.77
C GLY A 134 16.30 14.62 -13.44
N GLN A 135 15.44 13.64 -13.15
CA GLN A 135 15.61 12.80 -11.97
C GLN A 135 16.80 11.86 -12.15
N ASN A 136 17.57 11.64 -11.09
CA ASN A 136 18.73 10.74 -11.08
C ASN A 136 18.59 9.59 -10.07
N ALA A 137 17.47 9.53 -9.34
CA ALA A 137 17.11 8.43 -8.46
C ALA A 137 15.61 8.13 -8.52
N HIS A 138 15.23 6.88 -8.28
CA HIS A 138 13.84 6.51 -8.08
C HIS A 138 13.73 5.42 -7.02
N ARG A 139 12.89 5.65 -6.00
CA ARG A 139 12.57 4.65 -5.00
C ARG A 139 11.31 3.89 -5.42
N LEU A 140 11.43 2.58 -5.56
CA LEU A 140 10.30 1.68 -5.78
C LEU A 140 10.26 0.62 -4.68
N SER A 141 9.12 -0.02 -4.47
CA SER A 141 9.05 -1.26 -3.69
C SER A 141 8.81 -2.46 -4.61
N VAL A 142 9.12 -3.65 -4.11
CA VAL A 142 8.65 -4.91 -4.69
C VAL A 142 7.43 -5.40 -3.91
N GLU A 143 6.54 -6.14 -4.57
CA GLU A 143 5.38 -6.76 -3.94
C GLU A 143 5.71 -8.20 -3.54
N TRP A 144 5.77 -8.46 -2.23
CA TRP A 144 6.03 -9.81 -1.71
C TRP A 144 4.96 -10.78 -2.22
N SER A 145 3.68 -10.41 -2.16
CA SER A 145 2.57 -11.26 -2.60
C SER A 145 2.59 -11.64 -4.08
N ARG A 146 3.33 -10.91 -4.93
CA ARG A 146 3.60 -11.35 -6.31
C ARG A 146 4.76 -12.33 -6.40
N ILE A 147 5.83 -12.06 -5.65
CA ILE A 147 7.06 -12.85 -5.70
C ILE A 147 6.87 -14.21 -5.04
N GLU A 148 6.11 -14.28 -3.95
CA GLU A 148 5.78 -15.51 -3.22
C GLU A 148 4.27 -15.52 -2.90
N PRO A 149 3.40 -15.85 -3.88
CA PRO A 149 1.95 -15.85 -3.69
C PRO A 149 1.43 -16.93 -2.74
N GLU A 150 2.23 -17.98 -2.50
CA GLU A 150 1.96 -19.02 -1.51
C GLU A 150 3.27 -19.34 -0.78
N PRO A 151 3.25 -19.71 0.52
CA PRO A 151 4.47 -20.02 1.26
C PRO A 151 5.35 -21.06 0.56
N GLY A 152 6.58 -20.67 0.24
CA GLY A 152 7.57 -21.50 -0.46
C GLY A 152 7.39 -21.60 -1.98
N ARG A 153 6.36 -20.96 -2.56
CA ARG A 153 6.12 -20.96 -4.01
C ARG A 153 6.51 -19.61 -4.61
N TRP A 154 7.66 -19.59 -5.29
CA TRP A 154 8.21 -18.39 -5.91
C TRP A 154 7.72 -18.21 -7.35
N ASP A 155 7.35 -16.98 -7.72
CA ASP A 155 7.04 -16.57 -9.08
C ASP A 155 8.28 -15.93 -9.74
N GLU A 156 9.00 -16.73 -10.51
CA GLU A 156 10.20 -16.31 -11.26
C GLU A 156 9.87 -15.27 -12.34
N ALA A 157 8.66 -15.26 -12.90
CA ALA A 157 8.26 -14.26 -13.89
C ALA A 157 8.07 -12.89 -13.22
N ALA A 158 7.54 -12.84 -12.00
CA ALA A 158 7.47 -11.61 -11.21
C ALA A 158 8.87 -11.06 -10.89
N LEU A 159 9.80 -11.92 -10.46
CA LEU A 159 11.20 -11.55 -10.23
C LEU A 159 11.87 -11.04 -11.52
N ALA A 160 11.66 -11.70 -12.65
CA ALA A 160 12.17 -11.27 -13.94
C ALA A 160 11.59 -9.91 -14.37
N ARG A 161 10.31 -9.64 -14.07
CA ARG A 161 9.69 -8.34 -14.34
C ARG A 161 10.32 -7.23 -13.51
N TYR A 162 10.50 -7.43 -12.20
CA TYR A 162 11.21 -6.46 -11.35
C TYR A 162 12.64 -6.22 -11.80
N ARG A 163 13.36 -7.28 -12.19
CA ARG A 163 14.70 -7.15 -12.77
C ARG A 163 14.69 -6.30 -14.03
N THR A 164 13.69 -6.45 -14.89
CA THR A 164 13.50 -5.63 -16.09
C THR A 164 13.28 -4.17 -15.73
N MET A 165 12.41 -3.88 -14.77
CA MET A 165 12.14 -2.51 -14.31
C MET A 165 13.41 -1.84 -13.75
N VAL A 166 14.12 -2.52 -12.84
CA VAL A 166 15.37 -2.02 -12.25
C VAL A 166 16.43 -1.79 -13.32
N SER A 167 16.55 -2.70 -14.29
CA SER A 167 17.46 -2.53 -15.43
C SER A 167 17.06 -1.34 -16.30
N GLY A 168 15.76 -1.13 -16.52
CA GLY A 168 15.20 0.00 -17.27
C GLY A 168 15.51 1.36 -16.62
N LEU A 169 15.47 1.45 -15.30
CA LEU A 169 15.90 2.65 -14.56
C LEU A 169 17.40 2.90 -14.74
N ARG A 170 18.23 1.87 -14.55
CA ARG A 170 19.69 1.99 -14.70
C ARG A 170 20.11 2.39 -16.10
N ALA A 171 19.43 1.86 -17.12
CA ALA A 171 19.68 2.21 -18.53
C ALA A 171 19.44 3.70 -18.83
N ARG A 172 18.63 4.38 -18.01
CA ARG A 172 18.34 5.82 -18.10
C ARG A 172 19.19 6.67 -17.17
N GLY A 173 20.20 6.09 -16.52
CA GLY A 173 21.03 6.79 -15.54
C GLY A 173 20.30 7.10 -14.22
N ILE A 174 19.16 6.45 -13.95
CA ILE A 174 18.39 6.62 -12.72
C ILE A 174 18.82 5.55 -11.71
N THR A 175 19.23 5.97 -10.52
CA THR A 175 19.62 5.07 -9.42
C THR A 175 18.38 4.45 -8.78
N PRO A 176 18.18 3.13 -8.88
CA PRO A 176 17.06 2.47 -8.23
C PRO A 176 17.33 2.31 -6.72
N MET A 177 16.36 2.71 -5.89
CA MET A 177 16.36 2.48 -4.45
C MET A 177 15.23 1.51 -4.12
N VAL A 178 15.56 0.25 -3.80
CA VAL A 178 14.56 -0.80 -3.62
C VAL A 178 14.10 -0.86 -2.17
N THR A 179 12.80 -0.69 -1.95
CA THR A 179 12.12 -0.95 -0.68
C THR A 179 11.64 -2.40 -0.67
N LEU A 180 12.18 -3.23 0.23
CA LEU A 180 11.85 -4.66 0.26
C LEU A 180 10.45 -4.96 0.80
N HIS A 181 9.91 -4.09 1.64
CA HIS A 181 8.59 -4.25 2.24
C HIS A 181 7.92 -2.89 2.43
N HIS A 182 6.68 -2.76 1.94
CA HIS A 182 5.92 -1.50 2.00
C HIS A 182 4.44 -1.74 2.32
N PHE A 183 4.20 -2.25 3.54
CA PHE A 183 2.89 -2.41 4.21
C PHE A 183 1.97 -3.53 3.73
N THR A 184 2.27 -4.20 2.63
CA THR A 184 1.49 -5.34 2.14
C THR A 184 2.16 -6.66 2.46
N PHE A 185 1.32 -7.67 2.72
CA PHE A 185 1.72 -9.04 3.02
C PHE A 185 0.98 -10.02 2.09
N PRO A 186 1.60 -11.15 1.70
CA PRO A 186 0.89 -12.27 1.06
C PRO A 186 -0.16 -12.92 1.97
#